data_AF-A0A7V4DY65-F1
#
_entry.id   AF-A0A7V4DY65-F1
#
_cell.length_a   1.000
_cell.length_b   1.000
_cell.length_c   1.000
_cell.angle_alpha   90.00
_cell.angle_beta   90.00
_cell.angle_gamma   90.00
#
_symmetry.space_group_name_H-M   'P 1'
#
loop_
_entity.id
_entity.type
_entity.pdbx_description
1 polymer ?
#
loop_
_entity_poly.entity_id
_entity_poly.type
_entity_poly.pdbx_seq_one_letter_code
_entity_poly.pdbx_strand_id
1 'polypeptide(L)'
;MGEIYLIRHGETDWNKEAKFQGRTDIPLNSKGKNQAELLSKYLAKENFDYIYSSPLKRAIETAIPLSKKLNKEILIRENWIEFDFGEWEGLTVKEVHEKYPIERDLWLYHTEKGKIPKGESFKEAYERLSIEKKYILEHHKNHKIAIFTHGAIIRAALYVFLDLPHLGFGKITISSCSITHFKIKDNRFILVRLNYLYPDEIFSYF
;
A
#
# COMPACT_ATOMS: atom_id res chain seq x y z
N MET A 1 15.78 5.56 16.33
CA MET A 1 14.35 5.27 16.49
C MET A 1 13.85 4.76 15.16
N GLY A 2 13.13 3.64 15.14
CA GLY A 2 12.67 3.03 13.90
C GLY A 2 11.64 3.87 13.18
N GLU A 3 11.67 3.86 11.85
CA GLU A 3 10.77 4.59 10.97
C GLU A 3 10.33 3.70 9.82
N ILE A 4 9.06 3.78 9.43
CA ILE A 4 8.48 2.92 8.40
C ILE A 4 7.73 3.80 7.42
N TYR A 5 8.11 3.69 6.15
CA TYR A 5 7.46 4.40 5.07
C TYR A 5 6.71 3.35 4.24
N LEU A 6 5.40 3.29 4.37
CA LEU A 6 4.54 2.53 3.46
C LEU A 6 4.27 3.38 2.23
N ILE A 7 4.62 2.87 1.05
CA ILE A 7 4.57 3.60 -0.21
C ILE A 7 3.63 2.86 -1.14
N ARG A 8 2.57 3.54 -1.62
CA ARG A 8 1.73 2.96 -2.67
C ARG A 8 2.51 2.98 -3.99
N HIS A 9 2.43 1.90 -4.75
CA HIS A 9 2.98 1.85 -6.11
C HIS A 9 2.49 3.02 -6.99
N GLY A 10 3.24 3.33 -8.04
CA GLY A 10 2.88 4.32 -9.06
C GLY A 10 1.67 3.90 -9.90
N GLU A 11 1.15 4.82 -10.71
CA GLU A 11 -0.02 4.57 -11.56
C GLU A 11 0.19 3.42 -12.57
N THR A 12 -0.83 2.59 -12.72
CA THR A 12 -0.98 1.59 -13.80
C THR A 12 -2.16 1.95 -14.71
N ASP A 13 -2.28 1.32 -15.87
CA ASP A 13 -3.42 1.56 -16.76
C ASP A 13 -4.76 1.20 -16.09
N TRP A 14 -4.78 0.16 -15.25
CA TRP A 14 -5.97 -0.18 -14.47
C TRP A 14 -6.29 0.85 -13.38
N ASN A 15 -5.31 1.59 -12.86
CA ASN A 15 -5.65 2.74 -12.00
C ASN A 15 -6.34 3.84 -12.79
N LYS A 16 -5.83 4.17 -13.98
CA LYS A 16 -6.41 5.19 -14.85
C LYS A 16 -7.83 4.84 -15.27
N GLU A 17 -8.09 3.56 -15.50
CA GLU A 17 -9.42 3.02 -15.85
C GLU A 17 -10.33 2.78 -14.62
N ALA A 18 -9.86 3.09 -13.41
CA ALA A 18 -10.57 2.82 -12.15
C ALA A 18 -11.01 1.34 -11.99
N LYS A 19 -10.13 0.41 -12.38
CA LYS A 19 -10.31 -1.04 -12.24
C LYS A 19 -9.67 -1.57 -10.95
N PHE A 20 -10.32 -2.56 -10.34
CA PHE A 20 -9.72 -3.34 -9.26
C PHE A 20 -8.60 -4.22 -9.83
N GLN A 21 -7.40 -4.09 -9.27
CA GLN A 21 -6.22 -4.84 -9.73
C GLN A 21 -5.95 -6.10 -8.94
N GLY A 22 -6.07 -6.01 -7.61
CA GLY A 22 -5.83 -7.12 -6.70
C GLY A 22 -4.49 -7.79 -6.96
N ARG A 23 -4.51 -9.10 -7.17
CA ARG A 23 -3.30 -9.88 -7.42
C ARG A 23 -2.97 -10.02 -8.91
N THR A 24 -3.83 -9.55 -9.81
CA THR A 24 -3.48 -9.40 -11.23
C THR A 24 -2.28 -8.46 -11.38
N ASP A 25 -1.24 -8.97 -12.04
CA ASP A 25 0.10 -8.37 -12.05
C ASP A 25 0.31 -7.38 -13.21
N ILE A 26 -0.40 -6.25 -13.14
CA ILE A 26 -0.31 -5.15 -14.11
C ILE A 26 0.94 -4.29 -13.80
N PRO A 27 1.80 -3.98 -14.80
CA PRO A 27 2.99 -3.14 -14.61
C PRO A 27 2.64 -1.64 -14.50
N LEU A 28 3.63 -0.80 -14.16
CA LEU A 28 3.45 0.65 -14.19
C LEU A 28 3.26 1.15 -15.62
N ASN A 29 2.39 2.15 -15.78
CA ASN A 29 2.30 2.90 -17.03
C ASN A 29 3.40 3.98 -17.09
N SER A 30 3.47 4.75 -18.18
CA SER A 30 4.49 5.79 -18.36
C SER A 30 4.45 6.85 -17.25
N LYS A 31 3.24 7.25 -16.81
CA LYS A 31 3.05 8.19 -15.71
C LYS A 31 3.52 7.60 -14.38
N GLY A 32 3.21 6.34 -14.09
CA GLY A 32 3.66 5.63 -12.90
C GLY A 32 5.18 5.51 -12.81
N LYS A 33 5.85 5.23 -13.93
CA LYS A 33 7.33 5.22 -14.00
C LYS A 33 7.93 6.59 -13.67
N ASN A 34 7.35 7.67 -14.21
CA ASN A 34 7.77 9.03 -13.88
C ASN A 34 7.51 9.38 -12.40
N GLN A 35 6.36 8.97 -11.84
CA GLN A 35 6.06 9.15 -10.42
C GLN A 35 7.11 8.45 -9.54
N ALA A 36 7.46 7.20 -9.86
CA ALA A 36 8.48 6.43 -9.12
C ALA A 36 9.86 7.11 -9.15
N GLU A 37 10.28 7.59 -10.33
CA GLU A 37 11.55 8.31 -10.48
C GLU A 37 11.58 9.59 -9.65
N LEU A 38 10.52 10.40 -9.67
CA LEU A 38 10.46 11.63 -8.88
C LEU A 38 10.40 11.36 -7.37
N LEU A 39 9.55 10.42 -6.95
CA LEU A 39 9.46 10.00 -5.55
C LEU A 39 10.81 9.53 -5.01
N SER A 40 11.58 8.78 -5.82
CA SER A 40 12.88 8.27 -5.39
C SER A 40 13.91 9.38 -5.11
N LYS A 41 13.82 10.54 -5.76
CA LYS A 41 14.70 11.69 -5.48
C LYS A 41 14.46 12.26 -4.08
N TYR A 42 13.21 12.21 -3.62
CA TYR A 42 12.84 12.59 -2.26
C TYR A 42 13.29 11.55 -1.25
N LEU A 43 12.88 10.30 -1.48
CA LEU A 43 13.17 9.18 -0.57
C LEU A 43 14.67 8.93 -0.42
N ALA A 44 15.49 9.21 -1.44
CA ALA A 44 16.94 9.05 -1.33
C ALA A 44 17.58 9.96 -0.27
N LYS A 45 16.94 11.09 0.08
CA LYS A 45 17.43 12.01 1.13
C LYS A 45 17.13 11.50 2.54
N GLU A 46 16.22 10.54 2.67
CA GLU A 46 15.78 10.02 3.95
C GLU A 46 16.75 8.97 4.54
N ASN A 47 17.68 8.43 3.75
CA ASN A 47 18.66 7.40 4.13
C ASN A 47 18.02 6.13 4.73
N PHE A 48 17.36 5.32 3.89
CA PHE A 48 16.75 4.06 4.32
C PHE A 48 17.79 2.96 4.59
N ASP A 49 17.60 2.20 5.67
CA ASP A 49 18.39 1.01 5.98
C ASP A 49 17.98 -0.17 5.10
N TYR A 50 16.68 -0.38 4.92
CA TYR A 50 16.11 -1.49 4.14
C TYR A 50 15.03 -1.02 3.17
N ILE A 51 14.95 -1.70 2.03
CA ILE A 51 13.89 -1.52 1.04
C ILE A 51 13.17 -2.86 0.90
N TYR A 52 11.89 -2.87 1.22
CA TYR A 52 10.99 -3.99 1.03
C TYR A 52 9.98 -3.71 -0.07
N SER A 53 9.53 -4.76 -0.76
CA SER A 53 8.45 -4.65 -1.73
C SER A 53 7.50 -5.84 -1.62
N SER A 54 6.23 -5.59 -1.92
CA SER A 54 5.32 -6.62 -2.40
C SER A 54 5.92 -7.34 -3.64
N PRO A 55 5.56 -8.61 -3.87
CA PRO A 55 6.01 -9.37 -5.04
C PRO A 55 5.47 -8.85 -6.39
N LEU A 56 4.43 -8.01 -6.41
CA LEU A 56 3.80 -7.57 -7.66
C LEU A 56 4.67 -6.53 -8.39
N LYS A 57 4.75 -6.65 -9.73
CA LYS A 57 5.61 -5.84 -10.60
C LYS A 57 5.46 -4.36 -10.35
N ARG A 58 4.23 -3.84 -10.28
CA ARG A 58 4.00 -2.41 -10.02
C ARG A 58 4.66 -1.89 -8.74
N ALA A 59 4.70 -2.69 -7.67
CA ALA A 59 5.38 -2.30 -6.43
C ALA A 59 6.91 -2.35 -6.60
N ILE A 60 7.42 -3.43 -7.20
CA ILE A 60 8.86 -3.60 -7.48
C ILE A 60 9.36 -2.49 -8.40
N GLU A 61 8.69 -2.24 -9.52
CA GLU A 61 9.02 -1.17 -10.48
C GLU A 61 9.01 0.21 -9.82
N THR A 62 8.14 0.43 -8.82
CA THR A 62 8.14 1.68 -8.05
C THR A 62 9.37 1.78 -7.13
N ALA A 63 9.86 0.66 -6.60
CA ALA A 63 11.00 0.59 -5.70
C ALA A 63 12.36 0.70 -6.41
N ILE A 64 12.45 0.25 -7.67
CA ILE A 64 13.70 0.18 -8.44
C ILE A 64 14.49 1.50 -8.46
N PRO A 65 13.88 2.67 -8.73
CA PRO A 65 14.63 3.93 -8.77
C PRO A 65 15.28 4.28 -7.42
N LEU A 66 14.61 4.01 -6.30
CA LEU A 66 15.16 4.23 -4.96
C LEU A 66 16.30 3.25 -4.65
N SER A 67 16.10 1.97 -4.96
CA SER A 67 17.10 0.91 -4.81
C SER A 67 18.40 1.26 -5.52
N LYS A 68 18.33 1.70 -6.78
CA LYS A 68 19.50 2.15 -7.56
C LYS A 68 20.20 3.35 -6.92
N LYS A 69 19.45 4.35 -6.47
CA LYS A 69 20.01 5.57 -5.85
C LYS A 69 20.73 5.30 -4.54
N LEU A 70 20.21 4.36 -3.74
CA LEU A 70 20.79 4.00 -2.45
C LEU A 70 21.78 2.84 -2.52
N ASN A 71 21.96 2.23 -3.70
CA ASN A 71 22.72 0.99 -3.91
C ASN A 71 22.31 -0.12 -2.91
N LYS A 72 21.00 -0.36 -2.80
CA LYS A 72 20.41 -1.34 -1.87
C LYS A 72 19.52 -2.33 -2.60
N GLU A 73 19.56 -3.58 -2.18
CA GLU A 73 18.68 -4.63 -2.68
C GLU A 73 17.21 -4.36 -2.28
N ILE A 74 16.28 -4.76 -3.16
CA ILE A 74 14.85 -4.82 -2.85
C ILE A 74 14.54 -6.20 -2.29
N LEU A 75 14.18 -6.25 -1.01
CA LEU A 75 13.82 -7.49 -0.33
C LEU A 75 12.31 -7.75 -0.51
N ILE A 76 11.96 -8.87 -1.13
CA ILE A 76 10.54 -9.21 -1.36
C ILE A 76 9.91 -9.74 -0.06
N ARG A 77 8.69 -9.26 0.24
CA ARG A 77 7.88 -9.75 1.35
C ARG A 77 6.44 -10.01 0.90
N GLU A 78 6.09 -11.29 0.84
CA GLU A 78 4.79 -11.79 0.36
C GLU A 78 3.59 -11.18 1.09
N ASN A 79 3.69 -11.01 2.41
CA ASN A 79 2.58 -10.48 3.23
C ASN A 79 2.18 -9.04 2.89
N TRP A 80 2.97 -8.32 2.08
CA TRP A 80 2.65 -6.97 1.60
C TRP A 80 1.94 -6.95 0.22
N ILE A 81 1.60 -8.12 -0.34
CA ILE A 81 0.77 -8.24 -1.55
C ILE A 81 -0.60 -7.59 -1.37
N GLU A 82 -1.17 -7.06 -2.47
CA GLU A 82 -2.51 -6.48 -2.49
C GLU A 82 -3.56 -7.51 -2.07
N PHE A 83 -4.73 -6.99 -1.65
CA PHE A 83 -5.91 -7.81 -1.47
C PHE A 83 -6.17 -8.66 -2.71
N ASP A 84 -6.52 -9.91 -2.48
CA ASP A 84 -7.14 -10.71 -3.54
C ASP A 84 -8.55 -10.16 -3.78
N PHE A 85 -8.75 -9.48 -4.91
CA PHE A 85 -10.05 -8.91 -5.24
C PHE A 85 -10.95 -9.92 -5.97
N GLY A 86 -10.52 -11.17 -6.16
CA GLY A 86 -11.36 -12.26 -6.68
C GLY A 86 -12.12 -11.86 -7.94
N GLU A 87 -13.45 -12.02 -7.91
CA GLU A 87 -14.32 -11.69 -9.05
C GLU A 87 -14.38 -10.19 -9.39
N TRP A 88 -13.85 -9.30 -8.56
CA TRP A 88 -13.80 -7.87 -8.86
C TRP A 88 -12.60 -7.50 -9.74
N GLU A 89 -11.56 -8.34 -9.81
CA GLU A 89 -10.37 -8.02 -10.60
C GLU A 89 -10.71 -7.80 -12.08
N GLY A 90 -10.23 -6.68 -12.64
CA GLY A 90 -10.51 -6.25 -14.01
C GLY A 90 -11.82 -5.50 -14.19
N LEU A 91 -12.74 -5.56 -13.22
CA LEU A 91 -13.95 -4.74 -13.22
C LEU A 91 -13.63 -3.31 -12.76
N THR A 92 -14.32 -2.35 -13.37
CA THR A 92 -14.32 -0.96 -12.92
C THR A 92 -15.10 -0.81 -11.61
N VAL A 93 -14.83 0.27 -10.88
CA VAL A 93 -15.62 0.63 -9.68
C VAL A 93 -17.13 0.72 -10.00
N LYS A 94 -17.49 1.20 -11.19
CA LYS A 94 -18.88 1.28 -11.64
C LYS A 94 -19.49 -0.11 -11.83
N GLU A 95 -18.79 -1.01 -12.51
CA GLU A 95 -19.28 -2.38 -12.74
C GLU A 95 -19.43 -3.16 -11.43
N VAL A 96 -18.50 -2.98 -10.47
CA VAL A 96 -18.62 -3.58 -9.14
C VAL A 96 -19.83 -3.02 -8.39
N HIS A 97 -20.09 -1.71 -8.50
CA HIS A 97 -21.29 -1.11 -7.92
C HIS A 97 -22.58 -1.74 -8.47
N GLU A 98 -22.65 -1.97 -9.78
CA GLU A 98 -23.83 -2.53 -10.43
C GLU A 98 -24.01 -4.03 -10.16
N LYS A 99 -22.93 -4.81 -10.19
CA LYS A 99 -22.97 -6.28 -10.08
C LYS A 99 -22.95 -6.79 -8.63
N TYR A 100 -22.27 -6.09 -7.73
CA TYR A 100 -22.02 -6.53 -6.35
C TYR A 100 -22.31 -5.41 -5.32
N PRO A 101 -23.50 -4.78 -5.34
CA PRO A 101 -23.77 -3.60 -4.51
C PRO A 101 -23.66 -3.89 -3.00
N ILE A 102 -24.12 -5.06 -2.55
CA ILE A 102 -24.13 -5.44 -1.13
C ILE A 102 -22.71 -5.73 -0.65
N GLU A 103 -21.96 -6.56 -1.38
CA GLU A 103 -20.58 -6.93 -1.04
C GLU A 103 -19.68 -5.70 -1.04
N ARG A 104 -19.89 -4.78 -2.00
CA ARG A 104 -19.19 -3.49 -2.04
C ARG A 104 -19.49 -2.66 -0.79
N ASP A 105 -20.74 -2.51 -0.39
CA ASP A 105 -21.09 -1.67 0.76
C ASP A 105 -20.55 -2.24 2.06
N LEU A 106 -20.63 -3.57 2.22
CA LEU A 106 -19.97 -4.24 3.33
C LEU A 106 -18.46 -4.01 3.29
N TRP A 107 -17.81 -4.14 2.13
CA TRP A 107 -16.39 -3.89 2.00
C TRP A 107 -15.98 -2.45 2.36
N LEU A 108 -16.75 -1.45 1.92
CA LEU A 108 -16.43 -0.04 2.12
C LEU A 108 -16.75 0.46 3.53
N TYR A 109 -17.79 -0.04 4.17
CA TYR A 109 -18.35 0.56 5.39
C TYR A 109 -18.43 -0.40 6.59
N HIS A 110 -18.39 -1.71 6.35
CA HIS A 110 -18.48 -2.77 7.36
C HIS A 110 -17.47 -3.88 7.06
N THR A 111 -16.21 -3.49 6.86
CA THR A 111 -15.15 -4.36 6.33
C THR A 111 -14.95 -5.65 7.14
N GLU A 112 -15.30 -5.67 8.43
CA GLU A 112 -15.31 -6.85 9.28
C GLU A 112 -16.33 -7.92 8.88
N LYS A 113 -17.39 -7.51 8.16
CA LYS A 113 -18.42 -8.37 7.56
C LYS A 113 -18.27 -8.49 6.04
N GLY A 114 -17.45 -7.63 5.43
CA GLY A 114 -17.18 -7.60 4.00
C GLY A 114 -16.42 -8.85 3.55
N LYS A 115 -16.93 -9.50 2.51
CA LYS A 115 -16.25 -10.57 1.81
C LYS A 115 -16.33 -10.32 0.31
N ILE A 116 -15.16 -10.29 -0.33
CA ILE A 116 -15.08 -10.21 -1.79
C ILE A 116 -15.34 -11.61 -2.37
N PRO A 117 -16.26 -11.77 -3.34
CA PRO A 117 -16.52 -13.06 -3.96
C PRO A 117 -15.25 -13.67 -4.55
N LYS A 118 -14.93 -14.92 -4.15
CA LYS A 118 -13.70 -15.64 -4.50
C LYS A 118 -12.40 -14.86 -4.22
N GLY A 119 -12.45 -13.89 -3.31
CA GLY A 119 -11.31 -13.07 -2.91
C GLY A 119 -10.97 -13.23 -1.44
N GLU A 120 -10.07 -12.35 -0.98
CA GLU A 120 -9.55 -12.31 0.38
C GLU A 120 -10.50 -11.52 1.29
N SER A 121 -10.71 -12.03 2.51
CA SER A 121 -11.40 -11.32 3.57
C SER A 121 -10.48 -10.37 4.31
N PHE A 122 -11.04 -9.37 4.98
CA PHE A 122 -10.25 -8.49 5.84
C PHE A 122 -9.52 -9.24 6.95
N LYS A 123 -10.11 -10.31 7.50
CA LYS A 123 -9.50 -11.13 8.54
C LYS A 123 -8.18 -11.75 8.06
N GLU A 124 -8.17 -12.33 6.87
CA GLU A 124 -6.96 -12.92 6.27
C GLU A 124 -5.85 -11.87 6.08
N ALA A 125 -6.22 -10.69 5.58
CA ALA A 125 -5.28 -9.58 5.44
C ALA A 125 -4.78 -9.05 6.80
N TYR A 126 -5.65 -8.98 7.80
CA TYR A 126 -5.31 -8.58 9.16
C TYR A 126 -4.29 -9.54 9.78
N GLU A 127 -4.47 -10.86 9.59
CA GLU A 127 -3.59 -11.90 10.12
C GLU A 127 -2.18 -11.79 9.50
N ARG A 128 -2.06 -11.68 8.17
CA ARG A 128 -0.74 -11.52 7.53
C ARG A 128 -0.06 -10.19 7.86
N LEU A 129 -0.81 -9.11 8.02
CA LEU A 129 -0.26 -7.82 8.46
C LEU A 129 0.12 -7.83 9.93
N SER A 130 -0.53 -8.64 10.76
CA SER A 130 -0.15 -8.83 12.17
C SER A 130 1.19 -9.56 12.29
N ILE A 131 1.44 -10.53 11.40
CA ILE A 131 2.76 -11.17 11.26
C ILE A 131 3.82 -10.12 10.92
N GLU A 132 3.55 -9.24 9.94
CA GLU A 132 4.48 -8.16 9.57
C GLU A 132 4.68 -7.13 10.69
N LYS A 133 3.60 -6.75 11.40
CA LYS A 133 3.66 -5.87 12.58
C LYS A 133 4.64 -6.44 13.61
N LYS A 134 4.50 -7.72 13.95
CA LYS A 134 5.40 -8.42 14.89
C LYS A 134 6.83 -8.46 14.37
N TYR A 135 7.03 -8.87 13.11
CA TYR A 135 8.35 -8.94 12.49
C TYR A 135 9.08 -7.59 12.53
N ILE A 136 8.39 -6.50 12.18
CA ILE A 136 8.95 -5.14 12.20
C ILE A 136 9.31 -4.71 13.62
N LEU A 137 8.44 -4.99 14.60
CA LEU A 137 8.76 -4.72 16.00
C LEU A 137 9.94 -5.54 16.49
N GLU A 138 10.20 -6.74 15.99
CA GLU A 138 11.33 -7.55 16.42
C GLU A 138 12.65 -7.13 15.75
N HIS A 139 12.63 -6.80 14.46
CA HIS A 139 13.84 -6.68 13.65
C HIS A 139 14.18 -5.22 13.23
N HIS A 140 13.24 -4.28 13.36
CA HIS A 140 13.38 -2.92 12.82
C HIS A 140 13.11 -1.80 13.82
N LYS A 141 13.20 -2.05 15.13
CA LYS A 141 13.01 -1.01 16.17
C LYS A 141 13.91 0.22 16.02
N ASN A 142 15.06 0.07 15.36
CA ASN A 142 16.06 1.12 15.18
C ASN A 142 16.39 1.40 13.72
N HIS A 143 15.64 0.81 12.78
CA HIS A 143 15.88 0.94 11.36
C HIS A 143 14.85 1.86 10.70
N LYS A 144 15.26 2.62 9.68
CA LYS A 144 14.37 3.30 8.76
C LYS A 144 14.14 2.41 7.55
N ILE A 145 12.90 1.98 7.32
CA ILE A 145 12.55 1.05 6.24
C ILE A 145 11.52 1.64 5.28
N ALA A 146 11.72 1.41 3.99
CA ALA A 146 10.75 1.72 2.93
C ALA A 146 10.06 0.43 2.50
N ILE A 147 8.73 0.42 2.45
CA ILE A 147 7.92 -0.73 2.06
C ILE A 147 7.00 -0.32 0.91
N PHE A 148 7.27 -0.82 -0.29
CA PHE A 148 6.48 -0.56 -1.49
C PHE A 148 5.33 -1.59 -1.58
N THR A 149 4.10 -1.11 -1.55
CA THR A 149 2.88 -1.93 -1.43
C THR A 149 1.70 -1.22 -2.12
N HIS A 150 0.47 -1.47 -1.68
CA HIS A 150 -0.76 -1.19 -2.40
C HIS A 150 -1.79 -0.44 -1.55
N GLY A 151 -2.78 0.13 -2.20
CA GLY A 151 -3.71 1.07 -1.56
C GLY A 151 -4.57 0.42 -0.48
N ALA A 152 -5.17 -0.75 -0.75
CA ALA A 152 -6.02 -1.41 0.24
C ALA A 152 -5.20 -2.03 1.38
N ILE A 153 -3.97 -2.48 1.11
CA ILE A 153 -3.03 -2.93 2.16
C ILE A 153 -2.62 -1.81 3.09
N ILE A 154 -2.33 -0.62 2.58
CA ILE A 154 -1.99 0.51 3.45
C ILE A 154 -3.18 0.86 4.37
N ARG A 155 -4.42 0.80 3.85
CA ARG A 155 -5.63 0.98 4.68
C ARG A 155 -5.74 -0.10 5.76
N ALA A 156 -5.55 -1.37 5.40
CA ALA A 156 -5.58 -2.46 6.37
C ALA A 156 -4.45 -2.32 7.42
N ALA A 157 -3.26 -1.92 7.00
CA ALA A 157 -2.12 -1.71 7.88
C ALA A 157 -2.39 -0.59 8.90
N LEU A 158 -3.15 0.46 8.55
CA LEU A 158 -3.57 1.48 9.52
C LEU A 158 -4.38 0.87 10.66
N TYR A 159 -5.33 -0.02 10.37
CA TYR A 159 -6.12 -0.70 11.39
C TYR A 159 -5.25 -1.61 12.27
N VAL A 160 -4.36 -2.39 11.65
CA VAL A 160 -3.51 -3.35 12.35
C VAL A 160 -2.44 -2.66 13.19
N PHE A 161 -1.76 -1.64 12.65
CA PHE A 161 -0.57 -1.05 13.27
C PHE A 161 -0.94 -0.07 14.38
N LEU A 162 -2.11 0.58 14.26
CA LEU A 162 -2.62 1.53 15.25
C LEU A 162 -3.66 0.92 16.20
N ASP A 163 -3.94 -0.38 16.08
CA ASP A 163 -4.92 -1.10 16.90
C ASP A 163 -6.31 -0.42 16.89
N LEU A 164 -6.71 0.07 15.71
CA LEU A 164 -7.97 0.80 15.52
C LEU A 164 -9.13 -0.16 15.24
N PRO A 165 -10.36 0.17 15.71
CA PRO A 165 -11.54 -0.55 15.27
C PRO A 165 -11.72 -0.42 13.75
N HIS A 166 -12.26 -1.45 13.11
CA HIS A 166 -12.41 -1.50 11.66
C HIS A 166 -13.62 -0.66 11.24
N LEU A 167 -13.37 0.56 10.73
CA LEU A 167 -14.41 1.56 10.44
C LEU A 167 -14.79 1.66 8.95
N GLY A 168 -14.32 0.71 8.14
CA GLY A 168 -14.55 0.66 6.69
C GLY A 168 -13.40 1.23 5.84
N PHE A 169 -13.16 0.68 4.65
CA PHE A 169 -12.15 1.19 3.71
C PHE A 169 -12.54 2.46 2.95
N GLY A 170 -13.82 2.83 2.95
CA GLY A 170 -14.34 3.98 2.20
C GLY A 170 -13.99 5.36 2.77
N LYS A 171 -13.35 5.44 3.94
CA LYS A 171 -13.07 6.71 4.65
C LYS A 171 -11.62 7.21 4.52
N ILE A 172 -10.75 6.42 3.88
CA ILE A 172 -9.32 6.71 3.79
C ILE A 172 -8.90 6.64 2.32
N THR A 173 -8.28 7.70 1.82
CA THR A 173 -7.67 7.72 0.48
C THR A 173 -6.18 7.51 0.58
N ILE A 174 -5.64 6.66 -0.29
CA ILE A 174 -4.21 6.40 -0.44
C ILE A 174 -3.89 6.58 -1.93
N SER A 175 -3.26 7.67 -2.32
CA SER A 175 -2.94 8.02 -3.71
C SER A 175 -1.70 7.27 -4.21
N SER A 176 -1.56 7.08 -5.52
CA SER A 176 -0.36 6.46 -6.10
C SER A 176 0.90 7.23 -5.72
N CYS A 177 2.00 6.54 -5.41
CA CYS A 177 3.25 7.13 -4.90
C CYS A 177 3.11 7.97 -3.62
N SER A 178 1.97 7.88 -2.91
CA SER A 178 1.85 8.47 -1.57
C SER A 178 2.70 7.74 -0.55
N ILE A 179 3.10 8.48 0.48
CA ILE A 179 3.86 8.00 1.63
C ILE A 179 2.96 8.01 2.86
N THR A 180 2.85 6.88 3.53
CA THR A 180 2.30 6.77 4.88
C THR A 180 3.44 6.42 5.83
N HIS A 181 3.74 7.31 6.77
CA HIS A 181 4.94 7.25 7.61
C HIS A 181 4.56 6.97 9.07
N PHE A 182 5.18 5.94 9.65
CA PHE A 182 5.13 5.64 11.08
C PHE A 182 6.50 5.76 11.74
N LYS A 183 6.50 6.20 13.01
CA LYS A 183 7.62 6.06 13.93
C LYS A 183 7.37 4.90 14.89
N ILE A 184 8.41 4.17 15.27
CA ILE A 184 8.35 3.11 16.29
C ILE A 184 8.89 3.65 17.61
N LYS A 185 8.04 3.69 18.65
CA LYS A 185 8.42 4.13 20.00
C LYS A 185 7.76 3.22 21.04
N ASP A 186 8.53 2.71 21.99
CA ASP A 186 8.03 1.84 23.08
C ASP A 186 7.17 0.66 22.56
N ASN A 187 7.65 -0.02 21.51
CA ASN A 187 6.94 -1.10 20.80
C ASN A 187 5.57 -0.70 20.20
N ARG A 188 5.33 0.60 19.99
CA ARG A 188 4.11 1.11 19.35
C ARG A 188 4.44 1.85 18.07
N PHE A 189 3.50 1.81 17.13
CA PHE A 189 3.57 2.59 15.90
C PHE A 189 2.85 3.93 16.11
N ILE A 190 3.50 5.01 15.71
CA ILE A 190 2.96 6.37 15.77
C ILE A 190 2.84 6.87 14.34
N LEU A 191 1.62 7.08 13.86
CA LEU A 191 1.38 7.66 12.54
C LEU A 191 1.85 9.12 12.51
N VAL A 192 2.78 9.44 11.62
CA VAL A 192 3.37 10.78 11.46
C VAL A 192 2.78 11.48 10.24
N ARG A 193 2.60 10.75 9.14
CA ARG A 193 2.00 11.25 7.90
C ARG A 193 1.13 10.17 7.31
N LEU A 194 -0.04 10.57 6.79
CA LEU A 194 -0.95 9.70 6.06
C LEU A 194 -1.13 10.26 4.66
N ASN A 195 -0.97 9.41 3.64
CA ASN A 195 -1.20 9.78 2.25
C ASN A 195 -0.42 11.04 1.80
N TYR A 196 0.83 11.19 2.25
CA TYR A 196 1.65 12.35 1.93
C TYR A 196 2.22 12.26 0.51
N LEU A 197 2.08 13.32 -0.26
CA LEU A 197 2.48 13.41 -1.65
C LEU A 197 3.67 14.37 -1.76
N TYR A 198 4.70 13.99 -2.53
CA TYR A 198 5.88 14.84 -2.70
C TYR A 198 6.44 14.83 -4.13
N PRO A 199 6.86 16.00 -4.68
CA PRO A 199 6.47 17.34 -4.22
C PRO A 199 4.96 17.54 -4.38
N ASP A 200 4.41 18.57 -3.72
CA ASP A 200 3.01 18.97 -3.88
C ASP A 200 2.63 19.14 -5.37
N GLU A 201 3.62 19.42 -6.22
CA GLU A 201 3.55 19.60 -7.67
C GLU A 201 3.33 18.31 -8.51
N ILE A 202 3.49 17.09 -7.97
CA ILE A 202 3.20 15.86 -8.75
C ILE A 202 1.69 15.61 -8.91
N PHE A 203 0.84 16.27 -8.11
CA PHE A 203 -0.56 15.89 -7.96
C PHE A 203 -1.56 17.02 -8.17
N SER A 204 -1.16 18.08 -8.89
CA SER A 204 -2.04 19.16 -9.33
C SER A 204 -3.00 18.73 -10.45
N TYR A 205 -3.75 17.63 -10.28
CA TYR A 205 -4.98 17.34 -11.03
C TYR A 205 -5.88 16.44 -10.17
N PHE A 206 -6.57 17.05 -9.21
CA PHE A 206 -7.94 16.70 -8.84
C PHE A 206 -8.84 17.85 -9.27
#